data_AF-A0A2N3FFM3-F1
#
_entry.id   AF-A0A2N3FFM3-F1
#
_cell.length_a   1.000
_cell.length_b   1.000
_cell.length_c   1.000
_cell.angle_alpha   90.00
_cell.angle_beta   90.00
_cell.angle_gamma   90.00
#
_symmetry.space_group_name_H-M   'P 1'
#
loop_
_entity.id
_entity.type
_entity.pdbx_description
1 polymer ?
#
loop_
_entity_poly.entity_id
_entity_poly.type
_entity_poly.pdbx_seq_one_letter_code
_entity_poly.pdbx_strand_id
1 'polypeptide(L)'
;MTRVAELPTTEYILPGNRACAGCGIGIGLRAITKALDGKMVMTVPASCLTVLGGMYPTSSVNVPWINVAFPSTAAAAAGAAAGL
;
A
#
# COMPACT_ATOMS: atom_id res chain seq x y z
N MET A 1 -5.98 -18.03 13.87
CA MET A 1 -4.87 -18.01 12.91
C MET A 1 -5.42 -18.48 11.58
N THR A 2 -5.48 -17.62 10.56
CA THR A 2 -6.03 -17.96 9.23
C THR A 2 -5.08 -18.91 8.50
N ARG A 3 -5.62 -19.92 7.81
CA ARG A 3 -4.79 -20.85 7.02
C ARG A 3 -4.40 -20.18 5.71
N VAL A 4 -3.20 -20.50 5.21
CA VAL A 4 -2.73 -19.96 3.91
C VAL A 4 -3.69 -20.31 2.76
N ALA A 5 -4.35 -21.48 2.84
CA ALA A 5 -5.33 -21.92 1.87
C ALA A 5 -6.63 -21.08 1.83
N GLU A 6 -6.91 -20.31 2.88
CA GLU A 6 -8.14 -19.52 3.03
C GLU A 6 -7.93 -18.04 2.67
N LEU A 7 -6.74 -17.66 2.19
CA LEU A 7 -6.43 -16.28 1.81
C LEU A 7 -7.23 -15.85 0.57
N PRO A 8 -7.74 -14.60 0.53
CA PRO A 8 -8.39 -14.06 -0.65
C PRO A 8 -7.50 -14.12 -1.89
N THR A 9 -8.07 -14.49 -3.03
CA THR A 9 -7.37 -14.53 -4.33
C THR A 9 -7.21 -13.13 -4.95
N THR A 10 -8.06 -12.18 -4.56
CA THR A 10 -8.00 -10.79 -4.99
C THR A 10 -6.71 -10.11 -4.53
N GLU A 11 -6.08 -9.36 -5.43
CA GLU A 11 -4.87 -8.58 -5.16
C GLU A 11 -5.14 -7.10 -5.33
N TYR A 12 -4.69 -6.30 -4.37
CA TYR A 12 -4.74 -4.83 -4.47
C TYR A 12 -3.37 -4.22 -4.78
N ILE A 13 -2.30 -5.01 -4.62
CA ILE A 13 -0.98 -4.69 -5.13
C ILE A 13 -0.81 -5.44 -6.45
N LEU A 14 -0.85 -4.68 -7.54
CA LEU A 14 -0.78 -5.19 -8.90
C LEU A 14 0.68 -5.51 -9.28
N PRO A 15 0.89 -6.45 -10.22
CA PRO A 15 2.21 -6.64 -10.81
C PRO A 15 2.68 -5.39 -11.56
N GLY A 16 4.00 -5.23 -11.71
CA GLY A 16 4.59 -4.08 -12.41
C GLY A 16 5.08 -2.94 -11.49
N ASN A 17 5.29 -3.22 -10.21
CA ASN A 17 6.01 -2.32 -9.30
C ASN A 17 7.53 -2.43 -9.46
N ARG A 18 8.26 -1.41 -8.98
CA ARG A 18 9.74 -1.35 -9.03
C ARG A 18 10.40 -1.89 -7.76
N ALA A 19 9.77 -2.83 -7.07
CA ALA A 19 10.36 -3.43 -5.89
C ALA A 19 11.54 -4.35 -6.26
N CYS A 20 12.52 -4.48 -5.36
CA CYS A 20 13.58 -5.46 -5.51
C CYS A 20 13.01 -6.89 -5.51
N ALA A 21 13.73 -7.83 -6.13
CA ALA A 21 13.37 -9.25 -6.05
C ALA A 21 13.34 -9.70 -4.58
N GLY A 22 12.21 -10.27 -4.15
CA GLY A 22 12.03 -10.69 -2.76
C GLY A 22 11.81 -9.55 -1.76
N CYS A 23 11.36 -8.38 -2.20
CA CYS A 23 11.08 -7.25 -1.30
C CYS A 23 10.08 -7.63 -0.18
N GLY A 24 10.55 -7.63 1.06
CA GLY A 24 9.72 -7.94 2.23
C GLY A 24 8.55 -6.97 2.42
N ILE A 25 8.74 -5.68 2.07
CA ILE A 25 7.69 -4.65 2.16
C ILE A 25 6.55 -4.99 1.19
N GLY A 26 6.86 -5.35 -0.06
CA GLY A 26 5.85 -5.72 -1.05
C GLY A 26 5.03 -6.94 -0.64
N ILE A 27 5.70 -7.96 -0.08
CA ILE A 27 5.03 -9.17 0.43
C ILE A 27 4.12 -8.82 1.61
N GLY A 28 4.59 -8.00 2.54
CA GLY A 28 3.80 -7.53 3.67
C GLY A 28 2.58 -6.72 3.24
N LEU A 29 2.76 -5.79 2.30
CA LEU A 29 1.68 -4.93 1.78
C LEU A 29 0.59 -5.76 1.07
N ARG A 30 1.00 -6.79 0.32
CA ARG A 30 0.10 -7.75 -0.29
C ARG A 30 -0.77 -8.46 0.75
N ALA A 31 -0.16 -8.90 1.86
CA ALA A 31 -0.91 -9.55 2.94
C ALA A 31 -1.86 -8.57 3.67
N ILE A 32 -1.39 -7.35 3.95
CA ILE A 32 -2.18 -6.31 4.64
C ILE A 32 -3.39 -5.91 3.80
N THR A 33 -3.18 -5.61 2.52
CA THR A 33 -4.29 -5.19 1.64
C THR A 33 -5.34 -6.27 1.47
N LYS A 34 -4.96 -7.55 1.45
CA LYS A 34 -5.91 -8.68 1.49
C LYS A 34 -6.67 -8.77 2.79
N ALA A 35 -6.00 -8.56 3.92
CA ALA A 35 -6.65 -8.60 5.23
C ALA A 35 -7.70 -7.48 5.39
N LEU A 36 -7.50 -6.33 4.73
CA LEU A 36 -8.42 -5.20 4.74
C LEU A 36 -9.40 -5.19 3.55
N ASP A 37 -9.38 -6.20 2.67
CA ASP A 37 -10.23 -6.26 1.48
C ASP A 37 -10.14 -4.98 0.61
N GLY A 38 -8.95 -4.35 0.59
CA GLY A 38 -8.71 -3.08 -0.10
C GLY A 38 -9.44 -1.86 0.47
N LYS A 39 -10.19 -2.00 1.57
CA LYS A 39 -10.94 -0.89 2.22
C LYS A 39 -10.03 -0.08 3.13
N MET A 40 -9.05 0.59 2.52
CA MET A 40 -8.09 1.41 3.24
C MET A 40 -7.61 2.59 2.41
N VAL A 41 -7.21 3.66 3.08
CA VAL A 41 -6.47 4.78 2.50
C VAL A 41 -5.04 4.71 3.01
N MET A 42 -4.06 4.76 2.12
CA MET A 42 -2.65 4.65 2.49
C MET A 42 -1.96 5.99 2.39
N THR A 43 -1.47 6.50 3.52
CA THR A 43 -0.58 7.66 3.58
C THR A 43 0.86 7.20 3.61
N VAL A 44 1.63 7.56 2.59
CA VAL A 44 2.97 7.01 2.36
C VAL A 44 4.04 8.09 2.45
N PRO A 45 4.92 8.04 3.47
CA PRO A 45 6.07 8.94 3.57
C PRO A 45 7.05 8.66 2.44
N ALA A 46 7.80 9.69 2.04
CA ALA A 46 9.00 9.56 1.21
C ALA A 46 9.92 8.42 1.71
N SER A 47 9.93 7.30 0.98
CA SER A 47 10.59 6.04 1.37
C SER A 47 10.61 5.07 0.18
N CYS A 48 11.17 3.86 0.33
CA CYS A 48 11.09 2.82 -0.71
C CYS A 48 9.64 2.50 -1.12
N LEU A 49 8.68 2.70 -0.20
CA LEU A 49 7.27 2.43 -0.46
C LEU A 49 6.69 3.37 -1.51
N THR A 50 7.11 4.65 -1.56
CA THR A 50 6.61 5.59 -2.59
C THR A 50 7.01 5.15 -3.99
N VAL A 51 8.21 4.60 -4.16
CA VAL A 51 8.70 4.08 -5.44
C VAL A 51 8.00 2.77 -5.79
N LEU A 52 7.67 1.95 -4.79
CA LEU A 52 6.93 0.70 -4.97
C LEU A 52 5.52 0.97 -5.48
N GLY A 53 4.82 1.99 -4.99
CA GLY A 53 3.44 2.31 -5.40
C GLY A 53 3.28 2.58 -6.90
N GLY A 54 4.37 2.88 -7.60
CA GLY A 54 4.42 3.19 -9.01
C GLY A 54 4.98 4.58 -9.23
N MET A 55 5.72 4.73 -10.33
CA MET A 55 6.26 6.03 -10.72
C MET A 55 5.39 6.57 -11.84
N TYR A 56 5.06 7.86 -11.74
CA TYR A 56 4.25 8.57 -12.73
C TYR A 56 4.65 8.19 -14.17
N PRO A 57 3.71 7.87 -15.06
CA PRO A 57 2.25 8.05 -14.92
C PRO A 57 1.48 6.81 -14.43
N THR A 58 2.15 5.69 -14.12
CA THR A 58 1.46 4.44 -13.76
C THR A 58 1.54 4.14 -12.26
N SER A 59 0.45 3.64 -11.69
CA SER A 59 0.42 3.08 -10.34
C SER A 59 0.22 1.58 -10.40
N SER A 60 0.86 0.87 -9.47
CA SER A 60 0.75 -0.59 -9.31
C SER A 60 -0.10 -0.94 -8.08
N VAL A 61 -0.93 0.01 -7.64
CA VAL A 61 -1.71 -0.09 -6.42
C VAL A 61 -3.15 0.29 -6.73
N ASN A 62 -4.07 -0.59 -6.34
CA ASN A 62 -5.51 -0.46 -6.54
C ASN A 62 -6.25 0.02 -5.27
N VAL A 63 -5.56 0.81 -4.43
CA VAL A 63 -6.13 1.48 -3.26
C VAL A 63 -5.73 2.96 -3.27
N PRO A 64 -6.52 3.85 -2.65
CA PRO A 64 -6.16 5.26 -2.52
C PRO A 64 -4.78 5.44 -1.87
N TRP A 65 -3.89 6.12 -2.59
CA TRP A 65 -2.46 6.24 -2.25
C TRP A 65 -2.03 7.71 -2.19
N ILE A 66 -1.70 8.19 -1.00
CA ILE A 66 -1.36 9.59 -0.75
C ILE A 66 0.13 9.66 -0.40
N ASN A 67 0.95 10.14 -1.34
CA ASN A 67 2.35 10.41 -1.07
C ASN A 67 2.50 11.72 -0.27
N VAL A 68 3.26 11.67 0.83
CA VAL A 68 3.44 12.80 1.75
C VAL A 68 4.90 12.98 2.13
N ALA A 69 5.24 14.18 2.61
CA ALA A 69 6.56 14.44 3.16
C ALA A 69 6.81 13.56 4.39
N PHE A 70 8.04 13.11 4.58
CA PHE A 70 8.41 12.20 5.67
C PHE A 70 7.89 12.64 7.06
N PRO A 71 8.06 13.89 7.51
CA PRO A 71 7.60 14.31 8.84
C PRO A 71 6.08 14.52 8.94
N SER A 72 5.36 14.64 7.81
CA SER A 72 3.93 14.99 7.82
C SER A 72 2.99 13.79 7.77
N THR A 73 3.52 12.57 7.78
CA THR A 73 2.73 11.34 7.59
C THR A 73 1.58 11.19 8.58
N ALA A 74 1.85 11.38 9.87
CA ALA A 74 0.83 11.25 10.91
C ALA A 74 -0.25 12.34 10.80
N ALA A 75 0.16 13.58 10.49
CA ALA A 75 -0.78 14.68 10.30
C ALA A 75 -1.69 14.45 9.07
N ALA A 76 -1.12 13.96 7.97
CA ALA A 76 -1.88 13.62 6.78
C ALA A 76 -2.85 12.44 7.01
N ALA A 77 -2.42 11.42 7.75
CA ALA A 77 -3.28 10.29 8.11
C ALA A 77 -4.45 10.73 9.00
N ALA A 78 -4.19 11.57 10.01
CA ALA A 78 -5.24 12.13 10.86
C ALA A 78 -6.21 13.02 10.07
N GLY A 79 -5.69 13.84 9.14
CA GLY A 79 -6.52 14.66 8.25
C GLY A 79 -7.39 13.81 7.32
N ALA A 80 -6.85 12.74 6.74
CA ALA A 80 -7.60 11.81 5.92
C ALA A 80 -8.70 11.11 6.72
N ALA A 81 -8.40 10.66 7.95
CA ALA A 81 -9.37 10.03 8.83
C ALA A 81 -10.50 10.99 9.26
N ALA A 82 -10.22 12.28 9.45
CA ALA A 82 -11.23 13.28 9.82
C ALA A 82 -12.13 13.69 8.64
N GLY A 83 -11.71 13.44 7.39
CA GLY A 83 -12.47 13.80 6.18
C GLY A 83 -13.30 12.68 5.58
N LEU A 84 -13.24 11.47 6.14
CA LEU A 84 -13.99 10.27 5.74
C LEU A 84 -15.19 10.06 6.66
#